data_AF-A0A197SU29-F1
#
_entry.id   AF-A0A197SU29-F1
#
_cell.length_a   1.000
_cell.length_b   1.000
_cell.length_c   1.000
_cell.angle_alpha   90.00
_cell.angle_beta   90.00
_cell.angle_gamma   90.00
#
_symmetry.space_group_name_H-M   'P 1'
#
loop_
_entity.id
_entity.type
_entity.pdbx_description
1 polymer ?
#
loop_
_entity_poly.entity_id
_entity_poly.type
_entity_poly.pdbx_seq_one_letter_code
_entity_poly.pdbx_strand_id
1 'polypeptide(L)'
;MNGSFLEIMAVSDPAQASLSPFGKKFVQYLEERGAGIFSATLCTDNLAGLQENLPDTVKNCGPISTWVPQPDGSKIYFSSLFFGQYHLMPWVIEYHSELPDVPVDLRLRSATIQVSDLATAVRHYPTVYGVAADRVRMTDGAARLELHDSHLELKEAAPEGLSVIEIEAPGRTLRLSFDDNGLTCTER
;
A
#
# COMPACT_ATOMS: atom_id res chain seq x y z
N MET A 1 1.34 -17.16 -3.33
CA MET A 1 2.67 -16.57 -3.08
C MET A 1 2.76 -16.22 -1.61
N ASN A 2 3.76 -16.71 -0.88
CA ASN A 2 3.93 -16.42 0.55
C ASN A 2 5.13 -15.50 0.78
N GLY A 3 5.18 -14.37 0.07
CA GLY A 3 6.23 -13.38 0.24
C GLY A 3 5.62 -11.99 0.35
N SER A 4 5.63 -11.42 1.55
CA SER A 4 5.50 -9.97 1.74
C SER A 4 6.90 -9.40 1.99
N PHE A 5 7.16 -8.18 1.55
CA PHE A 5 8.41 -7.50 1.84
C PHE A 5 8.17 -6.04 2.22
N LEU A 6 9.14 -5.46 2.92
CA LEU A 6 9.18 -4.03 3.18
C LEU A 6 10.12 -3.39 2.15
N GLU A 7 9.57 -2.52 1.30
CA GLU A 7 10.37 -1.74 0.37
C GLU A 7 10.87 -0.46 1.05
N ILE A 8 12.19 -0.28 1.10
CA ILE A 8 12.82 0.95 1.56
C ILE A 8 13.22 1.75 0.33
N MET A 9 12.53 2.86 0.10
CA MET A 9 12.76 3.75 -1.03
C MET A 9 13.44 5.04 -0.58
N ALA A 10 14.38 5.51 -1.40
CA ALA A 10 15.01 6.82 -1.24
C ALA A 10 15.25 7.44 -2.62
N VAL A 11 15.20 8.78 -2.69
CA VAL A 11 15.49 9.52 -3.92
C VAL A 11 16.94 9.99 -3.88
N SER A 12 17.76 9.46 -4.77
CA SER A 12 19.17 9.88 -4.93
C SER A 12 19.31 11.14 -5.78
N ASP A 13 18.49 11.29 -6.82
CA ASP A 13 18.44 12.47 -7.69
C ASP A 13 16.97 12.90 -7.91
N PRO A 14 16.49 13.93 -7.18
CA PRO A 14 15.13 14.42 -7.31
C PRO A 14 14.78 14.97 -8.69
N ALA A 15 15.75 15.57 -9.39
CA ALA A 15 15.52 16.15 -10.71
C ALA A 15 15.27 15.03 -11.73
N GLN A 16 16.09 13.98 -11.69
CA GLN A 16 15.91 12.81 -12.56
C GLN A 16 14.64 12.03 -12.20
N ALA A 17 14.35 11.81 -10.91
CA ALA A 17 13.15 11.10 -10.47
C ALA A 17 11.87 11.80 -10.95
N SER A 18 11.87 13.14 -10.93
CA SER A 18 10.75 13.98 -11.36
C SER A 18 10.45 13.94 -12.86
N LEU A 19 11.31 13.31 -13.67
CA LEU A 19 11.03 13.07 -15.09
C LEU A 19 9.95 12.00 -15.30
N SER A 20 9.76 11.11 -14.33
CA SER A 20 8.68 10.11 -14.36
C SER A 20 7.46 10.58 -13.56
N PRO A 21 6.21 10.28 -13.98
CA PRO A 21 5.02 10.65 -13.21
C PRO A 21 5.02 10.11 -11.78
N PHE A 22 5.45 8.86 -11.60
CA PHE A 22 5.56 8.22 -10.29
C PHE A 22 6.66 8.88 -9.44
N GLY A 23 7.87 9.03 -9.98
CA GLY A 23 8.97 9.67 -9.26
C GLY A 23 8.68 11.11 -8.89
N LYS A 24 8.01 11.89 -9.76
CA LYS A 24 7.53 13.24 -9.43
C LYS A 24 6.59 13.24 -8.22
N LYS A 25 5.68 12.26 -8.13
CA LYS A 25 4.75 12.14 -6.99
C LYS A 25 5.43 11.70 -5.72
N PHE A 26 6.40 10.80 -5.81
CA PHE A 26 7.20 10.38 -4.68
C PHE A 26 8.08 11.52 -4.14
N VAL A 27 8.74 12.27 -5.02
CA VAL A 27 9.49 13.50 -4.65
C VAL A 27 8.57 14.51 -3.97
N GLN A 28 7.41 14.80 -4.57
CA GLN A 28 6.42 15.72 -3.99
C GLN A 28 5.99 15.26 -2.58
N TYR A 29 5.73 13.97 -2.37
CA TYR A 29 5.39 13.44 -1.05
C TYR A 29 6.52 13.68 -0.03
N LEU A 30 7.77 13.39 -0.39
CA LEU A 30 8.91 13.59 0.49
C LEU A 30 9.13 15.07 0.84
N GLU A 31 8.88 15.98 -0.09
CA GLU A 31 8.95 17.43 0.16
C GLU A 31 7.84 17.91 1.10
N GLU A 32 6.62 17.39 0.95
CA GLU A 32 5.45 17.81 1.74
C GLU A 32 5.41 17.18 3.13
N ARG A 33 5.91 15.95 3.27
CA ARG A 33 5.69 15.11 4.47
C ARG A 33 6.97 14.57 5.10
N GLY A 34 8.10 14.68 4.42
CA GLY A 34 9.34 14.07 4.87
C GLY A 34 9.36 12.54 4.69
N ALA A 35 10.30 11.89 5.38
CA ALA A 35 10.35 10.44 5.44
C ALA A 35 9.10 9.90 6.14
N GLY A 36 8.62 8.73 5.72
CA GLY A 36 7.37 8.17 6.20
C GLY A 36 7.03 6.84 5.58
N ILE A 37 5.88 6.29 5.95
CA ILE A 37 5.30 5.13 5.26
C ILE A 37 4.54 5.66 4.05
N PHE A 38 5.14 5.53 2.86
CA PHE A 38 4.59 6.13 1.65
C PHE A 38 3.29 5.46 1.18
N SER A 39 3.28 4.13 1.15
CA SER A 39 2.11 3.34 0.73
C SER A 39 2.23 1.89 1.20
N ALA A 40 1.12 1.16 1.10
CA ALA A 40 1.06 -0.29 1.17
C ALA A 40 0.62 -0.81 -0.20
N THR A 41 1.04 -2.01 -0.57
CA THR A 41 0.71 -2.60 -1.86
C THR A 41 -0.15 -3.84 -1.69
N LEU A 42 -1.23 -3.94 -2.46
CA LEU A 42 -2.06 -5.15 -2.54
C LEU A 42 -1.67 -5.97 -3.77
N CYS A 43 -1.46 -7.27 -3.62
CA CYS A 43 -1.16 -8.15 -4.74
C CYS A 43 -2.45 -8.76 -5.31
N THR A 44 -2.53 -8.87 -6.63
CA THR A 44 -3.62 -9.55 -7.35
C THR A 44 -3.05 -10.38 -8.50
N ASP A 45 -3.80 -11.40 -8.90
CA ASP A 45 -3.52 -12.23 -10.09
C ASP A 45 -4.38 -11.81 -11.30
N ASN A 46 -5.20 -10.76 -11.15
CA ASN A 46 -6.06 -10.25 -12.21
C ASN A 46 -6.25 -8.73 -12.10
N LEU A 47 -5.22 -7.97 -12.46
CA LEU A 47 -5.26 -6.50 -12.39
C LEU A 47 -6.22 -5.90 -13.41
N ALA A 48 -6.26 -6.47 -14.61
CA ALA A 48 -7.15 -6.04 -15.69
C ALA A 48 -8.62 -6.18 -15.27
N GLY A 49 -9.00 -7.35 -14.73
CA GLY A 49 -10.35 -7.57 -14.23
C GLY A 49 -10.71 -6.65 -13.08
N LEU A 50 -9.77 -6.33 -12.18
CA LEU A 50 -10.03 -5.33 -11.14
C LEU A 50 -10.36 -3.98 -11.78
N GLN A 51 -9.54 -3.51 -12.72
CA GLN A 51 -9.74 -2.21 -13.36
C GLN A 51 -11.06 -2.13 -14.15
N GLU A 52 -11.40 -3.17 -14.92
CA GLU A 52 -12.63 -3.24 -15.71
C GLU A 52 -13.90 -3.18 -14.85
N ASN A 53 -13.82 -3.61 -13.58
CA ASN A 53 -14.93 -3.61 -12.64
C ASN A 53 -14.96 -2.38 -11.72
N LEU A 54 -14.03 -1.42 -11.89
CA LEU A 54 -14.08 -0.17 -11.13
C LEU A 54 -15.25 0.69 -11.60
N PRO A 55 -16.03 1.28 -10.68
CA PRO A 55 -17.00 2.31 -11.06
C PRO A 55 -16.31 3.50 -11.72
N ASP A 56 -16.99 4.15 -12.67
CA ASP A 56 -16.50 5.36 -13.36
C ASP A 56 -16.15 6.51 -12.41
N THR A 57 -16.68 6.48 -11.18
CA THR A 57 -16.38 7.47 -10.13
C THR A 57 -15.01 7.27 -9.49
N VAL A 58 -14.38 6.11 -9.66
CA VAL A 58 -13.04 5.81 -9.14
C VAL A 58 -11.98 6.29 -10.12
N LYS A 59 -11.33 7.40 -9.76
CA LYS A 59 -10.15 7.88 -10.49
C LYS A 59 -8.99 6.91 -10.27
N ASN A 60 -8.54 6.28 -11.35
CA ASN A 60 -7.40 5.39 -11.37
C ASN A 60 -6.36 5.81 -12.43
N CYS A 61 -5.12 5.33 -12.26
CA CYS A 61 -4.04 5.50 -13.23
C CYS A 61 -3.32 4.16 -13.39
N GLY A 62 -3.26 3.66 -14.62
CA GLY A 62 -2.65 2.38 -14.97
C GLY A 62 -3.54 1.50 -15.85
N PRO A 63 -3.17 0.21 -16.03
CA PRO A 63 -2.03 -0.45 -15.44
C PRO A 63 -0.73 0.08 -16.06
N ILE A 64 0.25 0.41 -15.24
CA ILE A 64 1.59 0.81 -15.69
C ILE A 64 2.49 -0.41 -15.55
N SER A 65 2.92 -0.97 -16.68
CA SER A 65 3.85 -2.10 -16.71
C SER A 65 5.29 -1.63 -16.66
N THR A 66 6.09 -2.22 -15.77
CA THR A 66 7.50 -1.92 -15.60
C THR A 66 8.28 -3.18 -15.22
N TRP A 67 9.59 -3.02 -15.02
CA TRP A 67 10.45 -4.08 -14.53
C TRP A 67 11.56 -3.52 -13.63
N VAL A 68 12.04 -4.34 -12.70
CA VAL A 68 13.21 -4.04 -11.88
C VAL A 68 14.33 -5.06 -12.17
N PRO A 69 15.57 -4.60 -12.40
CA PRO A 69 16.71 -5.49 -12.60
C PRO A 69 17.08 -6.18 -11.28
N GLN A 70 17.54 -7.43 -11.39
CA GLN A 70 18.08 -8.20 -10.27
C GLN A 70 19.62 -8.28 -10.35
N PRO A 71 20.32 -8.52 -9.22
CA PRO A 71 21.79 -8.64 -9.21
C PRO A 71 22.37 -9.72 -10.13
N ASP A 72 21.60 -10.78 -10.40
CA ASP A 72 21.96 -11.88 -11.31
C ASP A 72 21.71 -11.56 -12.80
N GLY A 73 21.24 -10.35 -13.11
CA GLY A 73 20.90 -9.90 -14.46
C GLY A 73 19.48 -10.27 -14.93
N SER A 74 18.72 -11.01 -14.11
CA SER A 74 17.30 -11.26 -14.38
C SER A 74 16.45 -10.00 -14.13
N LYS A 75 15.16 -10.07 -14.46
CA LYS A 75 14.20 -8.97 -14.34
C LYS A 75 12.92 -9.47 -13.70
N ILE A 76 12.38 -8.70 -12.76
CA ILE A 76 11.03 -8.90 -12.23
C ILE A 76 10.10 -7.94 -12.95
N TYR A 77 9.15 -8.49 -13.71
CA TYR A 77 8.12 -7.74 -14.43
C TYR A 77 6.84 -7.65 -13.60
N PHE A 78 6.23 -6.48 -13.58
CA PHE A 78 4.97 -6.25 -12.88
C PHE A 78 4.18 -5.10 -13.48
N SER A 79 2.88 -5.05 -13.20
CA SER A 79 1.99 -3.95 -13.50
C SER A 79 1.41 -3.36 -12.22
N SER A 80 1.26 -2.04 -12.18
CA SER A 80 0.67 -1.34 -11.04
C SER A 80 -0.56 -0.51 -11.44
N LEU A 81 -1.58 -0.52 -10.60
CA LEU A 81 -2.79 0.30 -10.72
C LEU A 81 -2.91 1.19 -9.47
N PHE A 82 -2.94 2.49 -9.70
CA PHE A 82 -2.98 3.50 -8.64
C PHE A 82 -4.36 4.15 -8.55
N PHE A 83 -4.75 4.58 -7.35
CA PHE A 83 -6.04 5.21 -7.08
C PHE A 83 -5.87 6.59 -6.46
N GLY A 84 -6.71 7.54 -6.87
CA GLY A 84 -6.78 8.87 -6.24
C GLY A 84 -5.41 9.55 -6.10
N GLN A 85 -5.08 9.96 -4.87
CA GLN A 85 -3.72 10.39 -4.51
C GLN A 85 -2.92 9.17 -4.01
N TYR A 86 -1.77 8.94 -4.63
CA TYR A 86 -0.94 7.73 -4.50
C TYR A 86 -0.52 7.35 -3.06
N HIS A 87 -0.45 8.31 -2.14
CA HIS A 87 -0.08 8.09 -0.73
C HIS A 87 -1.28 7.95 0.21
N LEU A 88 -2.49 8.22 -0.28
CA LEU A 88 -3.72 8.09 0.51
C LEU A 88 -4.28 6.67 0.44
N MET A 89 -4.07 5.98 -0.69
CA MET A 89 -4.65 4.68 -0.94
C MET A 89 -3.57 3.67 -1.34
N PRO A 90 -3.62 2.43 -0.81
CA PRO A 90 -2.83 1.33 -1.33
C PRO A 90 -3.02 1.19 -2.85
N TRP A 91 -1.93 1.07 -3.60
CA TRP A 91 -2.02 0.66 -4.99
C TRP A 91 -2.05 -0.86 -5.10
N VAL A 92 -2.45 -1.35 -6.27
CA VAL A 92 -2.53 -2.78 -6.56
C VAL A 92 -1.44 -3.16 -7.55
N ILE A 93 -0.77 -4.29 -7.32
CA ILE A 93 0.28 -4.83 -8.16
C ILE A 93 -0.09 -6.22 -8.66
N GLU A 94 0.29 -6.53 -9.88
CA GLU A 94 0.25 -7.87 -10.47
C GLU A 94 1.64 -8.20 -11.00
N TYR A 95 2.21 -9.30 -10.51
CA TYR A 95 3.52 -9.77 -10.94
C TYR A 95 3.37 -10.70 -12.14
N HIS A 96 4.14 -10.42 -13.20
CA HIS A 96 4.20 -11.24 -14.42
C HIS A 96 5.39 -12.19 -14.42
N SER A 97 6.23 -12.11 -13.39
CA SER A 97 7.39 -12.96 -13.18
C SER A 97 7.19 -13.81 -11.94
N GLU A 98 7.78 -15.00 -11.93
CA GLU A 98 7.94 -15.76 -10.70
C GLU A 98 8.84 -14.95 -9.75
N LEU A 99 8.31 -14.68 -8.56
CA LEU A 99 9.08 -14.02 -7.51
C LEU A 99 10.02 -15.03 -6.85
N PRO A 100 11.24 -14.62 -6.47
CA PRO A 100 12.14 -15.49 -5.73
C PRO A 100 11.47 -15.94 -4.43
N ASP A 101 11.56 -17.24 -4.13
CA ASP A 101 11.08 -17.80 -2.87
C ASP A 101 12.06 -17.42 -1.76
N VAL A 102 11.71 -16.36 -1.03
CA VAL A 102 12.46 -15.91 0.14
C VAL A 102 11.65 -16.29 1.37
N PRO A 103 12.06 -17.33 2.13
CA PRO A 103 11.35 -17.72 3.34
C PRO A 103 11.54 -16.62 4.40
N VAL A 104 10.51 -15.79 4.56
CA VAL A 104 10.39 -14.84 5.65
C VAL A 104 9.24 -15.27 6.53
N ASP A 105 9.54 -15.56 7.79
CA ASP A 105 8.52 -15.85 8.82
C ASP A 105 7.91 -14.54 9.34
N LEU A 106 7.54 -13.67 8.40
CA LEU A 106 6.96 -12.36 8.66
C LEU A 106 5.79 -12.15 7.70
N ARG A 107 4.67 -11.68 8.23
CA ARG A 107 3.47 -11.39 7.45
C ARG A 107 2.95 -9.99 7.74
N LEU A 108 2.67 -9.21 6.69
CA LEU A 108 1.94 -7.97 6.85
C LEU A 108 0.49 -8.29 7.29
N ARG A 109 0.18 -8.01 8.56
CA ARG A 109 -1.12 -8.30 9.17
C ARG A 109 -2.12 -7.18 8.93
N SER A 110 -1.67 -5.93 9.09
CA SER A 110 -2.54 -4.77 8.94
C SER A 110 -1.81 -3.55 8.43
N ALA A 111 -2.56 -2.65 7.80
CA ALA A 111 -2.13 -1.31 7.43
C ALA A 111 -3.23 -0.31 7.85
N THR A 112 -2.86 0.67 8.67
CA THR A 112 -3.78 1.71 9.16
C THR A 112 -3.65 2.99 8.33
N ILE A 113 -4.74 3.35 7.68
CA ILE A 113 -4.86 4.52 6.82
C ILE A 113 -5.70 5.58 7.54
N GLN A 114 -5.10 6.75 7.70
CA GLN A 114 -5.78 7.92 8.22
C GLN A 114 -6.56 8.59 7.10
N VAL A 115 -7.81 8.95 7.37
CA VAL A 115 -8.70 9.60 6.41
C VAL A 115 -9.35 10.83 7.05
N SER A 116 -9.74 11.80 6.24
CA SER A 116 -10.42 13.01 6.72
C SER A 116 -11.89 12.79 7.09
N ASP A 117 -12.55 11.80 6.47
CA ASP A 117 -13.94 11.43 6.73
C ASP A 117 -14.08 9.91 6.66
N LEU A 118 -14.25 9.28 7.83
CA LEU A 118 -14.39 7.83 7.92
C LEU A 118 -15.65 7.33 7.21
N ALA A 119 -16.76 8.07 7.27
CA ALA A 119 -18.02 7.64 6.68
C ALA A 119 -17.90 7.53 5.14
N THR A 120 -17.21 8.48 4.51
CA THR A 120 -16.93 8.43 3.06
C THR A 120 -15.93 7.33 2.73
N ALA A 121 -14.85 7.20 3.50
CA ALA A 121 -13.83 6.18 3.26
C ALA A 121 -14.39 4.74 3.33
N VAL A 122 -15.27 4.46 4.29
CA VAL A 122 -15.92 3.14 4.46
C VAL A 122 -16.80 2.74 3.29
N ARG A 123 -17.34 3.71 2.52
CA ARG A 123 -18.06 3.42 1.28
C ARG A 123 -17.12 3.28 0.08
N HIS A 124 -16.07 4.10 0.05
CA HIS A 124 -15.18 4.20 -1.10
C HIS A 124 -14.19 3.04 -1.18
N TYR A 125 -13.46 2.75 -0.11
CA TYR A 125 -12.38 1.75 -0.12
C TYR A 125 -12.86 0.34 -0.49
N PRO A 126 -13.97 -0.19 0.06
CA PRO A 126 -14.42 -1.52 -0.32
C PRO A 126 -14.80 -1.61 -1.80
N THR A 127 -15.38 -0.54 -2.34
CA THR A 127 -15.72 -0.44 -3.76
C THR A 127 -14.47 -0.46 -4.64
N VAL A 128 -13.40 0.25 -4.26
CA VAL A 128 -12.14 0.30 -5.01
C VAL A 128 -11.42 -1.05 -5.01
N TYR A 129 -11.42 -1.75 -3.88
CA TYR A 129 -10.69 -3.02 -3.72
C TYR A 129 -11.55 -4.27 -3.91
N GLY A 130 -12.82 -4.13 -4.31
CA GLY A 130 -13.74 -5.25 -4.47
C GLY A 130 -14.02 -6.02 -3.16
N VAL A 131 -13.92 -5.35 -2.01
CA VAL A 131 -14.18 -5.96 -0.70
C VAL A 131 -15.69 -5.98 -0.46
N ALA A 132 -16.25 -7.17 -0.23
CA ALA A 132 -17.67 -7.34 0.05
C ALA A 132 -18.09 -6.65 1.36
N ALA A 133 -19.33 -6.16 1.43
CA ALA A 133 -19.82 -5.37 2.55
C ALA A 133 -19.80 -6.11 3.90
N ASP A 134 -19.97 -7.44 3.90
CA ASP A 134 -19.91 -8.29 5.08
C ASP A 134 -18.48 -8.49 5.62
N ARG A 135 -17.47 -8.10 4.84
CA ARG A 135 -16.05 -8.05 5.21
C ARG A 135 -15.61 -6.67 5.70
N VAL A 136 -16.56 -5.75 5.86
CA VAL A 136 -16.32 -4.45 6.47
C VAL A 136 -16.83 -4.48 7.92
N ARG A 137 -15.93 -4.30 8.88
CA ARG A 137 -16.24 -4.32 10.32
C ARG A 137 -16.06 -2.94 10.91
N MET A 138 -17.10 -2.39 11.52
CA MET A 138 -17.00 -1.15 12.27
C MET A 138 -16.56 -1.43 13.70
N THR A 139 -15.67 -0.60 14.23
CA THR A 139 -15.31 -0.54 15.65
C THR A 139 -15.44 0.90 16.14
N ASP A 140 -15.31 1.13 17.45
CA ASP A 140 -15.33 2.51 17.99
C ASP A 140 -14.22 3.35 17.36
N GLY A 141 -14.61 4.28 16.48
CA GLY A 141 -13.72 5.23 15.82
C GLY A 141 -12.87 4.68 14.66
N ALA A 142 -13.15 3.48 14.15
CA ALA A 142 -12.43 2.91 13.01
C ALA A 142 -13.29 1.94 12.20
N ALA A 143 -12.82 1.60 11.00
CA ALA A 143 -13.39 0.56 10.17
C ALA A 143 -12.30 -0.38 9.66
N ARG A 144 -12.59 -1.67 9.60
CA ARG A 144 -11.67 -2.69 9.09
C ARG A 144 -12.24 -3.32 7.84
N LEU A 145 -11.43 -3.33 6.79
CA LEU A 145 -11.68 -4.05 5.56
C LEU A 145 -10.87 -5.35 5.62
N GLU A 146 -11.55 -6.46 5.86
CA GLU A 146 -10.91 -7.77 5.92
C GLU A 146 -10.52 -8.21 4.51
N LEU A 147 -9.22 -8.32 4.25
CA LEU A 147 -8.64 -8.96 3.06
C LEU A 147 -8.41 -10.45 3.36
N HIS A 148 -7.88 -11.23 2.41
CA HIS A 148 -7.77 -12.69 2.56
C HIS A 148 -6.98 -13.08 3.82
N ASP A 149 -5.75 -12.57 3.96
CA ASP A 149 -4.84 -12.91 5.06
C ASP A 149 -4.39 -11.69 5.89
N SER A 150 -5.01 -10.53 5.65
CA SER A 150 -4.66 -9.24 6.25
C SER A 150 -5.88 -8.32 6.31
N HIS A 151 -5.74 -7.11 6.84
CA HIS A 151 -6.80 -6.11 6.77
C HIS A 151 -6.27 -4.69 6.57
N LEU A 152 -7.10 -3.83 6.00
CA LEU A 152 -6.90 -2.38 6.02
C LEU A 152 -7.75 -1.78 7.14
N GLU A 153 -7.13 -1.03 8.05
CA GLU A 153 -7.83 -0.28 9.07
C GLU A 153 -7.95 1.19 8.63
N LEU A 154 -9.16 1.73 8.58
CA LEU A 154 -9.45 3.13 8.27
C LEU A 154 -9.77 3.85 9.56
N LYS A 155 -9.13 4.99 9.79
CA LYS A 155 -9.33 5.81 10.99
C LYS A 155 -9.42 7.27 10.63
N GLU A 156 -10.36 7.99 11.22
CA GLU A 156 -10.42 9.44 11.05
C GLU A 156 -9.30 10.11 11.84
N ALA A 157 -8.32 10.70 11.15
CA ALA A 157 -7.17 11.38 11.74
C ALA A 157 -6.43 12.22 10.68
N ALA A 158 -5.58 13.13 11.16
CA ALA A 158 -4.63 13.87 10.34
C ALA A 158 -3.19 13.55 10.78
N PRO A 159 -2.22 13.54 9.85
CA PRO A 159 -2.38 13.76 8.41
C PRO A 159 -2.96 12.53 7.67
N GLU A 160 -3.80 12.74 6.66
CA GLU A 160 -4.38 11.63 5.87
C GLU A 160 -3.30 10.77 5.20
N GLY A 161 -3.49 9.47 5.09
CA GLY A 161 -2.56 8.53 4.46
C GLY A 161 -2.14 7.39 5.38
N LEU A 162 -1.25 6.54 4.88
CA LEU A 162 -0.76 5.40 5.65
C LEU A 162 0.07 5.88 6.85
N SER A 163 -0.24 5.32 8.03
CA SER A 163 0.36 5.79 9.30
C SER A 163 1.04 4.69 10.10
N VAL A 164 0.48 3.47 10.06
CA VAL A 164 0.95 2.34 10.84
C VAL A 164 0.83 1.08 10.00
N ILE A 165 1.80 0.18 10.13
CA ILE A 165 1.67 -1.20 9.68
C ILE A 165 1.95 -2.16 10.84
N GLU A 166 1.22 -3.26 10.90
CA GLU A 166 1.49 -4.35 11.84
C GLU A 166 2.01 -5.56 11.08
N ILE A 167 3.13 -6.09 11.54
CA ILE A 167 3.80 -7.27 10.99
C ILE A 167 3.73 -8.37 12.04
N GLU A 168 3.12 -9.48 11.66
CA GLU A 168 3.14 -10.70 12.47
C GLU A 168 4.48 -11.40 12.29
N ALA A 169 5.10 -11.79 13.41
CA ALA A 169 6.37 -12.48 13.50
C ALA A 169 6.25 -13.65 14.50
N PRO A 170 7.22 -14.57 14.58
CA PRO A 170 7.12 -15.72 15.46
C PRO A 170 7.07 -15.29 16.92
N GLY A 171 5.94 -15.57 17.57
CA GLY A 171 5.72 -15.27 18.98
C GLY A 171 5.47 -13.79 19.32
N ARG A 172 5.33 -12.89 18.34
CA ARG A 172 5.08 -11.45 18.59
C ARG A 172 4.43 -10.74 17.41
N THR A 173 3.76 -9.62 17.68
CA THR A 173 3.35 -8.67 16.63
C THR A 173 4.24 -7.43 16.72
N LEU A 174 4.85 -7.06 15.60
CA LEU A 174 5.58 -5.81 15.46
C LEU A 174 4.63 -4.74 14.92
N ARG A 175 4.75 -3.53 15.46
CA ARG A 175 4.03 -2.35 14.99
C ARG A 175 5.04 -1.31 14.56
N LEU A 176 5.02 -0.98 13.27
CA LEU A 176 5.85 0.06 12.68
C LEU A 176 5.01 1.32 12.47
N SER A 177 5.52 2.44 12.93
CA SER A 177 4.91 3.77 12.77
C SER A 177 5.99 4.78 12.41
N PHE A 178 5.61 5.85 11.74
CA PHE A 178 6.49 6.99 11.52
C PHE A 178 5.94 8.19 12.29
N ASP A 179 6.76 8.77 13.16
CA ASP A 179 6.43 9.97 13.92
C ASP A 179 7.56 11.01 13.79
N ASP A 180 7.45 12.11 14.55
CA ASP A 180 8.43 13.21 14.51
C ASP A 180 9.86 12.77 14.87
N ASN A 181 10.03 11.60 15.50
CA ASN A 181 11.33 11.01 15.83
C ASN A 181 11.83 10.00 14.79
N GLY A 182 11.09 9.80 13.69
CA GLY A 182 11.39 8.85 12.63
C GLY A 182 10.60 7.55 12.71
N LEU A 183 11.15 6.49 12.11
CA LEU A 183 10.55 5.16 12.12
C LEU A 183 10.68 4.54 13.53
N THR A 184 9.56 4.27 14.16
CA THR A 184 9.47 3.54 15.42
C THR A 184 8.96 2.13 15.20
N CYS A 185 9.55 1.17 15.91
CA CYS A 185 9.13 -0.23 15.94
C CYS A 185 8.83 -0.62 17.39
N THR A 186 7.61 -1.08 17.65
CA THR A 186 7.14 -1.49 18.98
C THR A 186 6.58 -2.90 18.93
N GLU A 187 6.64 -3.63 20.05
CA GLU A 187 6.01 -4.95 20.19
C GLU A 187 4.61 -4.81 20.79
N ARG A 188 3.68 -5.65 20.33
CA ARG A 188 2.27 -5.66 20.72
C ARG A 188 1.80 -7.03 21.21
#